data_AF-A0A6A6AYV1-F1
#
_entry.id   AF-A0A6A6AYV1-F1
#
_cell.length_a   1.000
_cell.length_b   1.000
_cell.length_c   1.000
_cell.angle_alpha   90.00
_cell.angle_beta   90.00
_cell.angle_gamma   90.00
#
_symmetry.space_group_name_H-M   'P 1'
#
loop_
_entity.id
_entity.type
_entity.pdbx_description
1 polymer ?
#
loop_
_entity_poly.entity_id
_entity_poly.type
_entity_poly.pdbx_seq_one_letter_code
_entity_poly.pdbx_strand_id
1 'polypeptide(L)'
;MAQAPEAAEPLYGGYSRFELELEFVQCLANPWYLNHLAAQKHLDNPDFVAYLDYLQYFRQPKYAKYLTHPGPTLRALQLLQQEHFRREIIMPDTVGRMIEEGVRASAGDRS
;
A
#
# COMPACT_ATOMS: atom_id res chain seq x y z
N MET A 1 29.89 12.65 26.79
CA MET A 1 28.61 11.90 26.76
C MET A 1 28.75 10.88 25.66
N ALA A 2 28.80 9.59 26.01
CA ALA A 2 28.94 8.51 25.03
C ALA A 2 27.66 8.43 24.19
N GLN A 3 27.82 8.54 22.87
CA GLN A 3 26.76 8.32 21.90
C GLN A 3 26.31 6.86 22.04
N ALA A 4 25.02 6.64 22.31
CA ALA A 4 24.45 5.29 22.32
C ALA A 4 24.73 4.62 20.96
N PRO A 5 25.01 3.31 20.91
CA PRO A 5 25.13 2.64 19.63
C PRO A 5 23.81 2.82 18.90
N GLU A 6 23.87 3.47 17.74
CA GLU A 6 22.80 3.51 16.75
C GLU A 6 22.46 2.05 16.46
N ALA A 7 21.42 1.54 17.12
CA ALA A 7 21.08 0.13 17.08
C ALA A 7 20.79 -0.19 15.62
N ALA A 8 21.73 -0.90 14.97
CA ALA A 8 21.59 -1.32 13.59
C ALA A 8 20.20 -1.94 13.44
N GLU A 9 19.35 -1.34 12.60
CA GLU A 9 17.99 -1.83 12.39
C GLU A 9 18.07 -3.33 12.06
N PRO A 10 17.29 -4.17 12.75
CA PRO A 10 17.33 -5.60 12.49
C PRO A 10 16.97 -5.84 11.02
N LEU A 11 17.90 -6.46 10.30
CA LEU A 11 17.68 -6.88 8.92
C LEU A 11 16.84 -8.16 8.91
N TYR A 12 15.76 -8.15 8.15
CA TYR A 12 14.86 -9.28 7.98
C TYR A 12 15.17 -9.95 6.65
N GLY A 13 15.87 -11.09 6.69
CA GLY A 13 16.28 -11.79 5.48
C GLY A 13 17.22 -10.99 4.57
N GLY A 14 17.95 -10.01 5.13
CA GLY A 14 18.84 -9.12 4.39
C GLY A 14 18.24 -7.77 4.00
N TYR A 15 16.93 -7.57 4.22
CA TYR A 15 16.23 -6.32 3.91
C TYR A 15 15.96 -5.50 5.16
N SER A 16 16.05 -4.18 5.01
CA SER A 16 15.57 -3.23 6.01
C SER A 16 14.05 -3.27 6.11
N ARG A 17 13.52 -2.82 7.24
CA ARG A 17 12.07 -2.66 7.43
C ARG A 17 11.47 -1.76 6.34
N PHE A 18 12.17 -0.69 5.98
CA PHE A 18 11.74 0.25 4.94
C PHE A 18 11.57 -0.44 3.58
N GLU A 19 12.52 -1.28 3.17
CA GLU A 19 12.44 -2.00 1.90
C GLU A 19 11.24 -2.95 1.85
N LEU A 20 11.00 -3.69 2.95
CA LEU A 20 9.84 -4.57 3.07
C LEU A 20 8.52 -3.79 3.03
N GLU A 21 8.44 -2.66 3.74
CA GLU A 21 7.28 -1.78 3.72
C GLU A 21 7.06 -1.19 2.32
N LEU A 22 8.13 -0.80 1.62
CA LEU A 22 8.09 -0.26 0.27
C LEU A 22 7.57 -1.29 -0.73
N GLU A 23 8.08 -2.52 -0.71
CA GLU A 23 7.58 -3.61 -1.57
C GLU A 23 6.11 -3.90 -1.28
N PHE A 24 5.75 -4.01 0.00
CA PHE A 24 4.36 -4.25 0.41
C PHE A 24 3.42 -3.15 -0.09
N VAL A 25 3.78 -1.88 0.12
CA VAL A 25 2.98 -0.74 -0.33
C VAL A 25 2.84 -0.73 -1.85
N GLN A 26 3.88 -1.08 -2.60
CA GLN A 26 3.80 -1.20 -4.06
C GLN A 26 2.85 -2.32 -4.51
N CYS A 27 2.81 -3.45 -3.80
CA CYS A 27 1.85 -4.52 -4.08
C CYS A 27 0.38 -4.07 -3.93
N LEU A 28 0.08 -3.07 -3.11
CA LEU A 28 -1.28 -2.53 -2.95
C LEU A 28 -1.82 -1.88 -4.22
N ALA A 29 -0.96 -1.52 -5.17
CA ALA A 29 -1.41 -1.03 -6.48
C ALA A 29 -2.16 -2.10 -7.30
N ASN A 30 -1.97 -3.38 -6.98
CA ASN A 30 -2.63 -4.48 -7.69
C ASN A 30 -4.01 -4.79 -7.07
N PRO A 31 -5.13 -4.55 -7.79
CA PRO A 31 -6.48 -4.80 -7.28
C PRO A 31 -6.73 -6.26 -6.90
N TRP A 32 -6.08 -7.22 -7.59
CA TRP A 32 -6.17 -8.65 -7.24
C TRP A 32 -5.51 -8.97 -5.90
N TYR A 33 -4.44 -8.25 -5.55
CA TYR A 33 -3.81 -8.40 -4.25
C TYR A 33 -4.69 -7.86 -3.13
N LEU A 34 -5.37 -6.73 -3.35
CA LEU A 34 -6.35 -6.19 -2.41
C LEU A 34 -7.53 -7.14 -2.20
N ASN A 35 -8.02 -7.75 -3.28
CA ASN A 35 -9.06 -8.77 -3.23
C ASN A 35 -8.62 -9.98 -2.40
N HIS A 36 -7.38 -10.45 -2.61
CA HIS A 36 -6.81 -11.53 -1.82
C HIS A 36 -6.72 -11.17 -0.32
N LEU A 37 -6.26 -9.97 0.02
CA LEU A 37 -6.21 -9.49 1.41
C LEU A 37 -7.61 -9.46 2.06
N ALA A 38 -8.64 -9.06 1.31
CA ALA A 38 -10.02 -9.09 1.76
C ALA A 38 -10.54 -10.52 1.95
N ALA A 39 -10.27 -11.42 1.02
CA ALA A 39 -10.67 -12.82 1.09
C ALA A 39 -10.03 -13.56 2.30
N GLN A 40 -8.81 -13.19 2.67
CA GLN A 40 -8.12 -13.69 3.87
C GLN A 40 -8.55 -12.99 5.17
N LYS A 41 -9.51 -12.06 5.12
CA LYS A 41 -9.99 -11.26 6.26
C LYS A 41 -8.91 -10.42 6.95
N HIS A 42 -7.81 -10.12 6.27
CA HIS A 42 -6.79 -9.21 6.81
C HIS A 42 -7.33 -7.79 6.97
N LEU A 43 -8.22 -7.35 6.06
CA LEU A 43 -8.82 -6.01 6.09
C LEU A 43 -9.87 -5.83 7.21
N ASP A 44 -10.30 -6.92 7.84
CA ASP A 44 -11.21 -6.89 9.00
C ASP A 44 -10.45 -6.73 10.32
N ASN A 45 -9.14 -7.03 10.34
CA ASN A 45 -8.32 -6.93 11.54
C ASN A 45 -7.97 -5.46 11.83
N PRO A 46 -8.39 -4.89 12.98
CA PRO A 46 -8.09 -3.50 13.33
C PRO A 46 -6.59 -3.21 13.43
N ASP A 47 -5.76 -4.17 13.86
CA ASP A 47 -4.31 -3.99 13.94
C ASP A 47 -3.70 -3.84 12.54
N PHE A 48 -4.22 -4.57 11.56
CA PHE A 48 -3.77 -4.46 10.18
C PHE A 48 -4.20 -3.13 9.56
N VAL A 49 -5.41 -2.65 9.87
CA VAL A 49 -5.89 -1.34 9.40
C VAL A 49 -5.06 -0.21 10.00
N ALA A 50 -4.73 -0.29 11.28
CA ALA A 50 -3.82 0.65 11.94
C ALA A 50 -2.42 0.63 11.28
N TYR A 51 -1.94 -0.53 10.85
CA TYR A 51 -0.70 -0.65 10.10
C TYR A 51 -0.79 0.02 8.71
N LEU A 52 -1.91 -0.15 7.99
CA LEU A 52 -2.14 0.56 6.73
C LEU A 52 -2.20 2.09 6.94
N ASP A 53 -2.72 2.55 8.07
CA ASP A 53 -2.73 3.98 8.42
C ASP A 53 -1.32 4.49 8.69
N TYR A 54 -0.51 3.72 9.44
CA TYR A 54 0.91 4.00 9.63
C TYR A 54 1.64 4.16 8.29
N LEU A 55 1.40 3.25 7.32
CA LEU A 55 2.04 3.30 5.99
C LEU A 55 1.66 4.54 5.16
N GLN A 56 0.68 5.34 5.57
CA GLN A 56 0.33 6.60 4.90
C GLN A 56 1.51 7.59 4.87
N TYR A 57 2.56 7.38 5.68
CA TYR A 57 3.78 8.17 5.60
C TYR A 57 4.42 8.16 4.20
N PHE A 58 4.22 7.09 3.40
CA PHE A 58 4.71 7.01 2.01
C PHE A 58 4.13 8.10 1.09
N ARG A 59 3.05 8.78 1.50
CA ARG A 59 2.49 9.95 0.79
C ARG A 59 3.40 11.17 0.84
N GLN A 60 4.31 11.25 1.80
CA GLN A 60 5.23 12.38 1.90
C GLN A 60 6.21 12.34 0.71
N PRO A 61 6.51 13.47 0.04
CA PRO A 61 7.37 13.50 -1.15
C PRO A 61 8.74 12.85 -0.96
N LYS A 62 9.27 12.92 0.27
CA LYS A 62 10.55 12.32 0.65
C LYS A 62 10.58 10.78 0.52
N TYR A 63 9.42 10.12 0.61
CA TYR A 63 9.28 8.67 0.45
C TYR A 63 8.58 8.28 -0.85
N ALA A 64 7.61 9.07 -1.31
CA ALA A 64 6.86 8.81 -2.54
C ALA A 64 7.77 8.64 -3.78
N LYS A 65 8.93 9.30 -3.78
CA LYS A 65 9.95 9.18 -4.84
C LYS A 65 10.50 7.75 -5.06
N TYR A 66 10.34 6.86 -4.07
CA TYR A 66 10.78 5.46 -4.16
C TYR A 66 9.71 4.54 -4.75
N LEU A 67 8.46 5.01 -4.90
CA LEU A 67 7.37 4.21 -5.49
C LEU A 67 7.49 4.20 -7.01
N THR A 68 7.41 3.02 -7.64
CA THR A 68 7.36 2.92 -9.12
C THR A 68 6.08 3.54 -9.70
N HIS A 69 4.95 3.36 -9.02
CA HIS A 69 3.64 3.86 -9.45
C HIS A 69 2.93 4.60 -8.30
N PRO A 70 3.37 5.81 -7.95
CA PRO A 70 2.87 6.52 -6.77
C PRO A 70 1.36 6.80 -6.83
N GLY A 71 0.79 7.08 -8.01
CA GLY A 71 -0.65 7.34 -8.15
C GLY A 71 -1.53 6.16 -7.71
N PRO A 72 -1.47 5.00 -8.41
CA PRO A 72 -2.25 3.82 -8.05
C PRO A 72 -1.99 3.31 -6.63
N THR A 73 -0.72 3.27 -6.22
CA THR A 73 -0.32 2.81 -4.88
C THR A 73 -0.91 3.69 -3.77
N LEU A 74 -0.73 5.00 -3.84
CA LEU A 74 -1.22 5.91 -2.80
C LEU A 74 -2.74 6.01 -2.81
N ARG A 75 -3.38 5.88 -3.99
CA ARG A 75 -4.85 5.79 -4.08
C ARG A 75 -5.38 4.55 -3.37
N ALA A 76 -4.81 3.39 -3.65
CA ALA A 76 -5.21 2.14 -3.00
C ALA A 76 -5.07 2.24 -1.47
N LEU A 77 -3.94 2.77 -0.99
CA LEU A 77 -3.68 2.95 0.44
C LEU A 77 -4.72 3.88 1.11
N GLN A 78 -5.16 4.94 0.41
CA GLN A 78 -6.23 5.82 0.89
C GLN A 78 -7.61 5.15 0.89
N LEU A 79 -7.93 4.36 -0.14
CA LEU A 79 -9.20 3.65 -0.23
C LEU A 79 -9.32 2.60 0.88
N LEU A 80 -8.23 1.91 1.22
CA LEU A 80 -8.21 0.91 2.29
C LEU A 80 -8.51 1.49 3.68
N GLN A 81 -8.35 2.80 3.90
CA GLN A 81 -8.78 3.45 5.14
C GLN A 81 -10.30 3.53 5.27
N GLN A 82 -11.02 3.39 4.16
CA GLN A 82 -12.48 3.47 4.11
C GLN A 82 -13.05 2.07 4.37
N GLU A 83 -13.80 1.93 5.46
CA GLU A 83 -14.38 0.63 5.85
C GLU A 83 -15.31 0.05 4.78
N HIS A 84 -16.10 0.88 4.10
CA HIS A 84 -16.97 0.42 3.02
C HIS A 84 -16.16 -0.23 1.89
N PHE A 85 -15.05 0.40 1.48
CA PHE A 85 -14.21 -0.11 0.42
C PHE A 85 -13.54 -1.44 0.81
N ARG A 86 -13.09 -1.58 2.07
CA ARG A 86 -12.54 -2.85 2.57
C ARG A 86 -13.51 -4.02 2.44
N ARG A 87 -14.80 -3.75 2.63
CA ARG A 87 -15.88 -4.74 2.48
C ARG A 87 -16.23 -5.00 1.01
N GLU A 88 -16.11 -4.00 0.15
CA GLU A 88 -16.49 -4.10 -1.28
C GLU A 88 -15.39 -4.69 -2.18
N ILE A 89 -14.11 -4.56 -1.83
CA ILE A 89 -12.99 -5.01 -2.68
C ILE A 89 -12.91 -6.53 -2.85
N ILE A 90 -13.62 -7.30 -2.01
CA ILE A 90 -13.81 -8.75 -2.21
C ILE A 90 -14.65 -9.06 -3.45
N MET A 91 -15.49 -8.11 -3.89
CA MET A 91 -16.38 -8.30 -5.03
C MET A 91 -15.62 -8.13 -6.35
N PRO A 92 -15.78 -9.05 -7.32
CA PRO A 92 -15.11 -8.97 -8.62
C PRO A 92 -15.37 -7.67 -9.38
N ASP A 93 -16.59 -7.11 -9.26
CA ASP A 93 -16.96 -5.85 -9.91
C ASP A 93 -16.12 -4.67 -9.41
N THR A 94 -15.84 -4.62 -8.11
CA THR A 94 -14.99 -3.57 -7.51
C THR A 94 -13.56 -3.67 -8.01
N VAL A 95 -13.04 -4.89 -8.13
CA VAL A 95 -11.71 -5.17 -8.70
C VAL A 95 -11.65 -4.71 -10.16
N GLY A 96 -12.68 -5.05 -10.96
CA GLY A 96 -12.80 -4.63 -12.35
C GLY A 96 -12.76 -3.11 -12.51
N ARG A 97 -13.55 -2.38 -11.71
CA ARG A 97 -13.55 -0.92 -11.71
C ARG A 97 -12.18 -0.32 -11.40
N MET A 98 -11.46 -0.85 -10.40
CA MET A 98 -10.11 -0.37 -10.08
C MET A 98 -9.12 -0.59 -11.24
N ILE A 99 -9.22 -1.72 -11.94
CA ILE A 99 -8.37 -2.02 -13.11
C ILE A 99 -8.68 -1.03 -14.23
N GLU A 100 -9.96 -0.81 -14.56
CA GLU A 100 -10.39 0.15 -15.58
C GLU A 100 -9.92 1.57 -15.27
N GLU A 101 -10.05 2.00 -14.01
CA GLU A 101 -9.57 3.31 -13.54
C GLU A 101 -8.04 3.42 -13.64
N GLY A 102 -7.30 2.37 -13.30
CA GLY A 102 -5.84 2.32 -13.43
C GLY A 102 -5.37 2.40 -14.89
N VAL A 103 -6.07 1.73 -15.81
CA VAL A 103 -5.82 1.80 -17.25
C VAL A 103 -6.10 3.22 -17.77
N ARG A 104 -7.22 3.83 -17.34
CA ARG A 104 -7.57 5.21 -17.73
C ARG A 104 -6.57 6.24 -17.22
N ALA A 105 -6.12 6.10 -15.96
CA ALA A 105 -5.12 6.99 -15.37
C ALA A 105 -3.78 6.91 -16.10
N SER A 106 -3.37 5.72 -16.53
CA SER A 106 -2.13 5.51 -17.31
C SER A 106 -2.24 6.00 -18.76
N ALA A 107 -3.44 5.99 -19.33
CA ALA A 107 -3.70 6.47 -20.69
C ALA A 107 -3.83 8.01 -20.79
N GLY A 108 -4.12 8.69 -19.67
CA GLY A 108 -4.31 10.14 -19.62
C GLY A 108 -3.02 10.98 -19.53
N ASP A 109 -1.86 10.36 -19.35
CA ASP A 109 -0.56 11.04 -19.13
C ASP A 109 0.27 11.17 -20.43
N ARG A 110 -0.41 11.48 -21.55
CA ARG A 110 0.21 11.93 -22.81
C ARG A 110 -0.65 13.02 -23.44
N SER A 111 -0.56 14.24 -22.91
CA SER A 111 -0.98 15.46 -23.61
C SER A 111 -0.08 16.61 -23.18
#